data_AF-A0A2V7VGA8-F1
#
_entry.id   AF-A0A2V7VGA8-F1
#
_cell.length_a   1.000
_cell.length_b   1.000
_cell.length_c   1.000
_cell.angle_alpha   90.00
_cell.angle_beta   90.00
_cell.angle_gamma   90.00
#
_symmetry.space_group_name_H-M   'P 1'
#
loop_
_entity.id
_entity.type
_entity.pdbx_description
1 polymer ?
#
loop_
_entity_poly.entity_id
_entity_poly.type
_entity_poly.pdbx_seq_one_letter_code
_entity_poly.pdbx_strand_id
1 'polypeptide(L)'
;MGTLVRLVVYAADQAPASAAARAAFDRVAELDAALSDYRDASEVSRLARAAGGPPVPVGPDLFAVLDRAQEVARRSGGAFDVTVGPLVRLWRRTLRTGDWPDPDRRTEALSCVGTDKMHLEPAARTVRLDRAGMRIDLGGIAKGYAGDQALRVLRALEVSSALVAVGGDVVAGEAPPGEAGWVVEIQPEEPTRAGERLLLRQAAVSTSGAADGDRPHWPAPGHGGRAGGRHRRQPRDRGLRARAGGGGGARRGHAGSSGDRPLGRRDARLPRLVGPSPGPLRAPTTCGR
;
A
#
# COMPACT_ATOMS: atom_id res chain seq x y z
N MET A 1 0.94 5.54 -9.71
CA MET A 1 0.40 4.25 -9.24
C MET A 1 0.17 3.32 -10.43
N GLY A 2 1.18 3.11 -11.29
CA GLY A 2 1.08 2.29 -12.51
C GLY A 2 0.89 0.80 -12.20
N THR A 3 -0.29 0.45 -11.73
CA THR A 3 -0.69 -0.88 -11.26
C THR A 3 -2.19 -1.05 -11.49
N LEU A 4 -2.66 -2.30 -11.37
CA LEU A 4 -4.07 -2.61 -11.49
C LEU A 4 -4.81 -2.21 -10.22
N VAL A 5 -5.90 -1.48 -10.40
CA VAL A 5 -6.88 -1.19 -9.35
C VAL A 5 -8.10 -2.06 -9.61
N ARG A 6 -8.50 -2.83 -8.59
CA ARG A 6 -9.71 -3.64 -8.64
C ARG A 6 -10.66 -3.17 -7.56
N LEU A 7 -11.92 -2.99 -7.95
CA LEU A 7 -13.00 -2.64 -7.06
C LEU A 7 -14.08 -3.71 -7.14
N VAL A 8 -14.58 -4.15 -5.98
CA VAL A 8 -15.77 -4.98 -5.86
C VAL A 8 -16.73 -4.27 -4.92
N VAL A 9 -17.98 -4.07 -5.35
CA VAL A 9 -19.02 -3.37 -4.58
C VAL A 9 -20.28 -4.22 -4.53
N TYR A 10 -20.98 -4.17 -3.41
CA TYR A 10 -22.34 -4.69 -3.26
C TYR A 10 -23.28 -3.52 -2.94
N ALA A 11 -24.34 -3.38 -3.72
CA ALA A 11 -25.42 -2.43 -3.50
C ALA A 11 -26.74 -3.03 -4.00
N ALA A 12 -27.86 -2.48 -3.56
CA ALA A 12 -29.19 -2.92 -3.98
C ALA A 12 -29.43 -2.70 -5.48
N ASP A 13 -28.92 -1.57 -6.01
CA ASP A 13 -29.16 -1.13 -7.38
C ASP A 13 -27.86 -0.93 -8.16
N GLN A 14 -27.88 -1.31 -9.44
CA GLN A 14 -26.71 -1.23 -10.31
C GLN A 14 -26.29 0.23 -10.62
N ALA A 15 -27.24 1.14 -10.78
CA ALA A 15 -26.95 2.52 -11.17
C ALA A 15 -26.17 3.29 -10.06
N PRO A 16 -26.62 3.32 -8.80
CA PRO A 16 -25.84 3.88 -7.69
C PRO A 16 -24.48 3.19 -7.50
N ALA A 17 -24.42 1.85 -7.63
CA ALA A 17 -23.17 1.11 -7.54
C ALA A 17 -22.14 1.54 -8.61
N SER A 18 -22.62 1.71 -9.84
CA SER A 18 -21.77 2.12 -10.97
C SER A 18 -21.29 3.55 -10.83
N ALA A 19 -22.15 4.46 -10.34
CA ALA A 19 -21.78 5.84 -10.06
C ALA A 19 -20.72 5.92 -8.95
N ALA A 20 -20.93 5.19 -7.85
CA ALA A 20 -19.97 5.14 -6.75
C ALA A 20 -18.63 4.53 -7.17
N ALA A 21 -18.66 3.47 -7.98
CA ALA A 21 -17.44 2.88 -8.54
C ALA A 21 -16.66 3.85 -9.41
N ARG A 22 -17.33 4.61 -10.29
CA ARG A 22 -16.70 5.65 -11.12
C ARG A 22 -16.05 6.73 -10.25
N ALA A 23 -16.79 7.27 -9.27
CA ALA A 23 -16.25 8.27 -8.36
C ALA A 23 -15.01 7.77 -7.58
N ALA A 24 -15.01 6.49 -7.18
CA ALA A 24 -13.85 5.89 -6.52
C ALA A 24 -12.64 5.77 -7.47
N PHE A 25 -12.84 5.39 -8.73
CA PHE A 25 -11.78 5.36 -9.73
C PHE A 25 -11.25 6.75 -10.05
N ASP A 26 -12.13 7.73 -10.21
CA ASP A 26 -11.77 9.13 -10.45
C ASP A 26 -10.89 9.65 -9.31
N ARG A 27 -11.28 9.35 -8.06
CA ARG A 27 -10.48 9.72 -6.89
C ARG A 27 -9.10 9.08 -6.88
N VAL A 28 -8.99 7.80 -7.26
CA VAL A 28 -7.67 7.14 -7.38
C VAL A 28 -6.84 7.77 -8.50
N ALA A 29 -7.47 8.18 -9.60
CA ALA A 29 -6.77 8.85 -10.71
C ALA A 29 -6.26 10.24 -10.33
N GLU A 30 -7.03 11.01 -9.54
CA GLU A 30 -6.58 12.29 -8.95
C GLU A 30 -5.34 12.09 -8.07
N LEU A 31 -5.39 11.09 -7.19
CA LEU A 31 -4.27 10.76 -6.30
C LEU A 31 -3.04 10.30 -7.09
N ASP A 32 -3.21 9.53 -8.16
CA ASP A 32 -2.11 9.20 -9.07
C ASP A 32 -1.50 10.46 -9.69
N ALA A 33 -2.33 11.38 -10.17
CA ALA A 33 -1.85 12.62 -10.78
C ALA A 33 -1.05 13.49 -9.80
N ALA A 34 -1.46 13.54 -8.52
CA ALA A 34 -0.79 14.33 -7.48
C ALA A 34 0.44 13.64 -6.88
N LEU A 35 0.36 12.34 -6.59
CA LEU A 35 1.32 11.60 -5.77
C LEU A 35 2.36 10.80 -6.57
N SER A 36 2.26 10.77 -7.90
CA SER A 36 3.17 10.02 -8.75
C SER A 36 4.56 10.67 -8.86
N ASP A 37 5.60 9.90 -8.61
CA ASP A 37 7.00 10.27 -8.86
C ASP A 37 7.44 10.07 -10.32
N TYR A 38 6.55 9.54 -11.17
CA TYR A 38 6.78 9.36 -12.62
C TYR A 38 6.23 10.50 -13.47
N ARG A 39 5.27 11.29 -12.95
CA ARG A 39 4.61 12.37 -13.69
C ARG A 39 5.27 13.70 -13.37
N ASP A 40 5.85 14.37 -14.36
CA ASP A 40 6.56 15.63 -14.14
C ASP A 40 5.66 16.75 -13.60
N ALA A 41 4.37 16.72 -13.93
CA ALA A 41 3.38 17.70 -13.47
C ALA A 41 2.87 17.43 -12.04
N SER A 42 3.17 16.27 -11.46
CA SER A 42 2.68 15.89 -10.14
C SER A 42 3.17 16.83 -9.04
N GLU A 43 2.45 16.85 -7.93
CA GLU A 43 2.82 17.63 -6.78
C GLU A 43 4.13 17.14 -6.15
N VAL A 44 4.32 15.82 -6.10
CA VAL A 44 5.58 15.19 -5.66
C VAL A 44 6.77 15.66 -6.51
N SER A 45 6.60 15.70 -7.83
CA SER A 45 7.65 16.15 -8.75
C SER A 45 7.93 17.65 -8.61
N ARG A 46 6.91 18.48 -8.37
CA ARG A 46 7.08 19.91 -8.07
C ARG A 46 7.85 20.12 -6.77
N LEU A 47 7.48 19.41 -5.70
CA LEU A 47 8.18 19.46 -4.41
C LEU A 47 9.65 19.06 -4.56
N ALA A 48 9.94 17.98 -5.29
CA ALA A 48 11.31 17.54 -5.54
C ALA A 48 12.15 18.56 -6.35
N ARG A 49 11.55 19.28 -7.29
CA ARG A 49 12.24 20.36 -8.04
C ARG A 49 12.59 21.56 -7.18
N ALA A 50 11.83 21.82 -6.12
CA ALA A 50 12.05 22.92 -5.18
C ALA A 50 12.99 22.55 -4.02
N ALA A 51 13.52 21.33 -4.00
CA ALA A 51 14.39 20.87 -2.93
C ALA A 51 15.66 21.73 -2.82
N GLY A 52 16.09 22.01 -1.58
CA GLY A 52 17.12 23.00 -1.27
C GLY A 52 16.64 24.45 -1.28
N GLY A 53 15.36 24.69 -1.55
CA GLY A 53 14.71 26.00 -1.56
C GLY A 53 13.81 26.25 -0.32
N PRO A 54 12.97 27.30 -0.38
CA PRO A 54 12.02 27.62 0.69
C PRO A 54 10.91 26.56 0.81
N PRO A 55 10.14 26.55 1.92
CA PRO A 55 8.95 25.71 2.06
C PRO A 55 7.96 25.89 0.90
N VAL A 56 7.39 24.79 0.42
CA VAL A 56 6.45 24.76 -0.70
C VAL A 56 5.05 24.36 -0.19
N PRO A 57 3.99 25.10 -0.52
CA PRO A 57 2.63 24.68 -0.19
C PRO A 57 2.28 23.40 -0.95
N VAL A 58 1.64 22.46 -0.25
CA VAL A 58 1.19 21.20 -0.84
C VAL A 58 -0.30 20.95 -0.53
N GLY A 59 -0.92 20.16 -1.38
CA GLY A 59 -2.29 19.72 -1.23
C GLY A 59 -2.49 18.84 0.01
N PRO A 60 -3.74 18.72 0.48
CA PRO A 60 -4.06 17.96 1.68
C PRO A 60 -3.67 16.48 1.56
N ASP A 61 -3.76 15.90 0.37
CA ASP A 61 -3.43 14.50 0.13
C ASP A 61 -1.94 14.23 0.27
N LEU A 62 -1.09 15.03 -0.39
CA LEU A 62 0.35 14.88 -0.26
C LEU A 62 0.80 15.15 1.18
N PHE A 63 0.26 16.19 1.81
CA PHE A 63 0.59 16.50 3.21
C PHE A 63 0.25 15.32 4.13
N ALA A 64 -0.96 14.77 4.03
CA ALA A 64 -1.40 13.66 4.87
C ALA A 64 -0.54 12.39 4.68
N VAL A 65 -0.14 12.10 3.44
CA VAL A 65 0.73 10.96 3.15
C VAL A 65 2.14 11.17 3.71
N LEU A 66 2.70 12.38 3.57
CA LEU A 66 4.03 12.71 4.09
C LEU A 66 4.07 12.72 5.62
N ASP A 67 3.04 13.28 6.26
CA ASP A 67 2.89 13.27 7.71
C ASP A 67 2.84 11.83 8.24
N ARG A 68 2.00 10.99 7.61
CA ARG A 68 1.94 9.57 7.95
C ARG A 68 3.27 8.86 7.69
N ALA A 69 3.98 9.21 6.64
CA ALA A 69 5.29 8.65 6.32
C ALA A 69 6.34 8.99 7.38
N GLN A 70 6.37 10.22 7.90
CA GLN A 70 7.27 10.58 9.00
C GLN A 70 6.97 9.77 10.27
N GLU A 71 5.69 9.57 10.58
CA GLU A 71 5.29 8.76 11.73
C GLU A 71 5.73 7.30 11.58
N VAL A 72 5.54 6.70 10.41
CA VAL A 72 5.99 5.32 10.12
C VAL A 72 7.52 5.23 10.15
N ALA A 73 8.23 6.24 9.64
CA ALA A 73 9.68 6.30 9.69
C ALA A 73 10.20 6.32 11.14
N ARG A 74 9.63 7.17 12.00
CA ARG A 74 9.99 7.20 13.43
C ARG A 74 9.73 5.86 14.11
N ARG A 75 8.53 5.29 13.92
CA ARG A 75 8.14 4.02 14.54
C ARG A 75 8.96 2.83 14.08
N SER A 76 9.54 2.90 12.89
CA SER A 76 10.38 1.85 12.32
C SER A 76 11.89 2.08 12.54
N GLY A 77 12.28 3.14 13.27
CA GLY A 77 13.69 3.48 13.44
C GLY A 77 14.40 3.84 12.12
N GLY A 78 13.67 4.37 11.14
CA GLY A 78 14.18 4.72 9.81
C GLY A 78 14.20 3.58 8.80
N ALA A 79 13.72 2.38 9.14
CA ALA A 79 13.64 1.27 8.17
C ALA A 79 12.66 1.56 7.01
N PHE A 80 11.62 2.35 7.28
CA PHE A 80 10.78 2.96 6.25
C PHE A 80 11.16 4.44 6.11
N ASP A 81 11.49 4.88 4.89
CA ASP A 81 11.84 6.28 4.63
C ASP A 81 11.39 6.65 3.20
N VAL A 82 10.54 7.67 3.06
CA VAL A 82 10.05 8.14 1.75
C VAL A 82 11.04 9.08 1.04
N THR A 83 12.11 9.52 1.70
CA THR A 83 13.15 10.37 1.12
C THR A 83 14.20 9.58 0.33
N VAL A 84 14.07 8.25 0.26
CA VAL A 84 14.93 7.34 -0.51
C VAL A 84 14.82 7.49 -2.03
N GLY A 85 14.00 8.43 -2.52
CA GLY A 85 13.80 8.70 -3.94
C GLY A 85 15.07 8.82 -4.78
N PRO A 86 16.16 9.48 -4.33
CA PRO A 86 17.43 9.52 -5.06
C PRO A 86 18.02 8.12 -5.30
N LEU A 87 18.03 7.27 -4.27
CA LEU A 87 18.52 5.89 -4.36
C LEU A 87 17.62 5.02 -5.24
N VAL A 88 16.30 5.15 -5.09
CA VAL A 88 15.32 4.42 -5.92
C VAL A 88 15.51 4.78 -7.39
N ARG A 89 15.77 6.05 -7.72
CA ARG A 89 16.01 6.48 -9.11
C ARG A 89 17.29 5.87 -9.69
N LEU A 90 18.38 5.81 -8.92
CA LEU A 90 19.60 5.13 -9.32
C LEU A 90 19.33 3.64 -9.57
N TRP A 91 18.62 2.98 -8.65
CA TRP A 91 18.25 1.58 -8.78
C TRP A 91 17.43 1.30 -10.04
N ARG A 92 16.37 2.08 -10.29
CA ARG A 92 15.53 1.96 -11.49
C ARG A 92 16.33 2.17 -12.78
N ARG A 93 17.33 3.05 -12.77
CA ARG A 93 18.25 3.22 -13.92
C ARG A 93 19.09 1.96 -14.13
N THR A 94 19.67 1.41 -13.07
CA THR A 94 20.46 0.17 -13.14
C THR A 94 19.62 -0.99 -13.65
N LEU A 95 18.39 -1.18 -13.17
CA LEU A 95 17.50 -2.22 -13.70
C LEU A 95 17.19 -2.05 -15.20
N ARG A 96 17.06 -0.80 -15.68
CA ARG A 96 16.77 -0.52 -17.09
C ARG A 96 17.99 -0.74 -17.99
N THR A 97 19.15 -0.26 -17.57
CA THR A 97 20.37 -0.17 -18.40
C THR A 97 21.34 -1.33 -18.19
N GLY A 98 21.32 -1.98 -17.03
CA GLY A 98 22.35 -2.92 -16.59
C GLY A 98 23.56 -2.24 -15.94
N ASP A 99 23.64 -0.91 -16.00
CA ASP A 99 24.80 -0.16 -15.52
C ASP A 99 24.67 0.19 -14.04
N TRP A 100 25.69 -0.18 -13.27
CA TRP A 100 25.83 0.24 -11.88
C TRP A 100 26.22 1.72 -11.80
N PRO A 101 25.67 2.51 -10.86
CA PRO A 101 26.17 3.86 -10.62
C PRO A 101 27.60 3.79 -10.10
N ASP A 102 28.43 4.77 -10.46
CA ASP A 102 29.70 4.93 -9.80
C ASP A 102 29.51 5.20 -8.28
N PRO A 103 30.54 4.94 -7.46
CA PRO A 103 30.47 5.14 -6.01
C PRO A 103 30.14 6.57 -5.58
N ASP A 104 30.54 7.58 -6.35
CA ASP A 104 30.35 9.00 -6.02
C ASP A 104 28.87 9.37 -6.16
N ARG A 105 28.22 8.93 -7.23
CA ARG A 105 26.77 9.10 -7.45
C ARG A 105 25.94 8.43 -6.37
N ARG A 106 26.34 7.25 -5.89
CA ARG A 106 25.67 6.61 -4.75
C ARG A 106 25.83 7.44 -3.49
N THR A 107 27.04 7.92 -3.22
CA THR A 107 27.35 8.72 -2.03
C THR A 107 26.58 10.05 -2.03
N GLU A 108 26.51 10.71 -3.19
CA GLU A 108 25.69 11.91 -3.39
C GLU A 108 24.21 11.61 -3.12
N ALA A 109 23.67 10.53 -3.69
CA ALA A 109 22.28 10.14 -3.46
C ALA A 109 22.00 9.82 -1.99
N LEU A 110 22.90 9.12 -1.29
CA LEU A 110 22.80 8.86 0.15
C LEU A 110 22.77 10.15 0.97
N SER A 111 23.56 11.15 0.58
CA SER A 111 23.59 12.45 1.28
C SER A 111 22.24 13.20 1.22
N CYS A 112 21.42 12.88 0.21
CA CYS A 112 20.07 13.41 0.00
C CYS A 112 18.95 12.58 0.65
N VAL A 113 19.28 11.47 1.33
CA VAL A 113 18.30 10.67 2.08
C VAL A 113 18.32 11.06 3.55
N GLY A 114 17.15 11.15 4.18
CA GLY A 114 16.97 11.40 5.60
C GLY A 114 15.64 12.12 5.89
N THR A 115 14.77 11.48 6.67
CA THR A 115 13.51 12.09 7.13
C THR A 115 13.71 13.36 7.96
N ASP A 116 14.84 13.49 8.65
CA ASP A 116 15.28 14.68 9.39
C ASP A 116 15.50 15.91 8.48
N LYS A 117 15.65 15.70 7.18
CA LYS A 117 15.85 16.75 6.16
C LYS A 117 14.54 17.15 5.46
N MET A 118 13.42 16.56 5.87
CA MET A 118 12.08 16.87 5.36
C MET A 118 11.23 17.47 6.48
N HIS A 119 10.86 18.74 6.32
CA HIS A 119 10.12 19.49 7.33
C HIS A 119 8.69 19.72 6.87
N LEU A 120 7.74 19.37 7.73
CA LEU A 120 6.31 19.58 7.52
C LEU A 120 5.83 20.65 8.49
N GLU A 121 5.11 21.65 7.96
CA GLU A 121 4.42 22.67 8.76
C GLU A 121 2.90 22.51 8.59
N PRO A 122 2.20 21.93 9.58
CA PRO A 122 0.77 21.65 9.48
C PRO A 122 -0.11 22.88 9.33
N ALA A 123 0.22 24.00 10.00
CA ALA A 123 -0.63 25.19 9.98
C ALA A 123 -0.67 25.84 8.59
N ALA A 124 0.48 25.88 7.91
CA ALA A 124 0.60 26.42 6.56
C ALA A 124 0.43 25.36 5.45
N ARG A 125 0.41 24.06 5.80
CA ARG A 125 0.51 22.91 4.87
C ARG A 125 1.65 23.08 3.88
N THR A 126 2.82 23.44 4.40
CA THR A 126 4.03 23.56 3.60
C THR A 126 5.01 22.45 3.91
N VAL A 127 5.78 22.05 2.90
CA VAL A 127 6.86 21.07 3.02
C VAL A 127 8.16 21.70 2.56
N ARG A 128 9.23 21.56 3.33
CA ARG A 128 10.59 21.94 2.92
C ARG A 128 11.48 20.70 2.86
N LEU A 129 12.27 20.61 1.79
CA LEU A 129 13.35 19.63 1.65
C LEU A 129 14.67 20.38 1.71
N ASP A 130 15.53 20.05 2.69
CA ASP A 130 16.69 20.89 3.01
C ASP A 130 17.80 20.86 1.96
N ARG A 131 17.90 19.80 1.16
CA ARG A 131 19.01 19.62 0.22
C ARG A 131 18.52 19.59 -1.23
N ALA A 132 19.22 20.31 -2.09
CA ALA A 132 19.07 20.15 -3.53
C ALA A 132 19.31 18.69 -3.92
N GLY A 133 18.48 18.14 -4.81
CA GLY A 133 18.56 16.75 -5.23
C GLY A 133 17.78 15.75 -4.38
N MET A 134 17.20 16.16 -3.23
CA MET A 134 16.23 15.33 -2.51
C MET A 134 15.03 14.98 -3.40
N ARG A 135 14.52 13.77 -3.24
CA ARG A 135 13.34 13.27 -3.94
C ARG A 135 12.50 12.43 -3.01
N ILE A 136 11.19 12.50 -3.19
CA ILE A 136 10.24 11.70 -2.45
C ILE A 136 9.81 10.51 -3.31
N ASP A 137 9.89 9.30 -2.74
CA ASP A 137 9.28 8.08 -3.24
C ASP A 137 8.16 7.66 -2.28
N LEU A 138 6.92 7.63 -2.78
CA LEU A 138 5.76 7.22 -1.99
C LEU A 138 5.32 5.78 -2.29
N GLY A 139 6.17 4.98 -2.96
CA GLY A 139 5.81 3.66 -3.46
C GLY A 139 5.39 2.68 -2.35
N GLY A 140 5.94 2.86 -1.14
CA GLY A 140 5.62 2.05 0.03
C GLY A 140 4.40 2.49 0.84
N ILE A 141 3.71 3.57 0.48
CA ILE A 141 2.58 4.10 1.29
C ILE A 141 1.39 4.63 0.47
N ALA A 142 1.62 5.14 -0.74
CA ALA A 142 0.58 5.81 -1.51
C ALA A 142 -0.56 4.88 -1.98
N LYS A 143 -0.27 3.59 -2.25
CA LYS A 143 -1.27 2.62 -2.69
C LYS A 143 -2.32 2.35 -1.62
N GLY A 144 -1.88 2.07 -0.38
CA GLY A 144 -2.76 1.94 0.77
C GLY A 144 -3.61 3.19 1.00
N TYR A 145 -2.99 4.38 0.91
CA TYR A 145 -3.73 5.64 0.99
C TYR A 145 -4.80 5.78 -0.09
N ALA A 146 -4.50 5.45 -1.35
CA ALA A 146 -5.48 5.47 -2.42
C ALA A 146 -6.64 4.48 -2.20
N GLY A 147 -6.33 3.28 -1.67
CA GLY A 147 -7.34 2.30 -1.26
C GLY A 147 -8.28 2.85 -0.18
N ASP A 148 -7.73 3.49 0.85
CA ASP A 148 -8.50 4.13 1.93
C ASP A 148 -9.39 5.27 1.40
N GLN A 149 -8.86 6.11 0.50
CA GLN A 149 -9.61 7.21 -0.10
C GLN A 149 -10.74 6.72 -1.00
N ALA A 150 -10.49 5.71 -1.82
CA ALA A 150 -11.52 5.07 -2.65
C ALA A 150 -12.64 4.50 -1.77
N LEU A 151 -12.29 3.79 -0.69
CA LEU A 151 -13.27 3.25 0.24
C LEU A 151 -14.05 4.36 0.97
N ARG A 152 -13.40 5.49 1.28
CA ARG A 152 -14.08 6.66 1.85
C ARG A 152 -15.11 7.26 0.90
N VAL A 153 -14.78 7.39 -0.39
CA VAL A 153 -15.72 7.87 -1.42
C VAL A 153 -16.92 6.94 -1.54
N LEU A 154 -16.70 5.62 -1.57
CA LEU A 154 -17.78 4.65 -1.64
C LEU A 154 -18.72 4.74 -0.44
N ARG A 155 -18.16 4.85 0.77
CA ARG A 155 -18.95 5.02 2.00
C ARG A 155 -19.76 6.32 2.00
N ALA A 156 -19.20 7.41 1.48
CA ALA A 156 -19.91 8.68 1.37
C ALA A 156 -21.10 8.63 0.39
N LEU A 157 -21.08 7.69 -0.55
CA LEU A 157 -22.16 7.39 -1.49
C LEU A 157 -23.01 6.19 -1.05
N GLU A 158 -23.01 5.89 0.25
CA GLU A 158 -23.80 4.82 0.88
C GLU A 158 -23.48 3.39 0.40
N VAL A 159 -22.35 3.21 -0.29
CA VAL A 159 -21.82 1.89 -0.69
C VAL A 159 -20.76 1.45 0.32
N SER A 160 -21.21 0.79 1.39
CA SER A 160 -20.34 0.40 2.51
C SER A 160 -19.72 -0.99 2.36
N SER A 161 -20.42 -1.93 1.71
CA SER A 161 -19.91 -3.28 1.40
C SER A 161 -19.07 -3.26 0.13
N ALA A 162 -17.79 -2.92 0.28
CA ALA A 162 -16.85 -2.83 -0.82
C ALA A 162 -15.48 -3.39 -0.47
N LEU A 163 -14.75 -3.85 -1.50
CA LEU A 163 -13.34 -4.23 -1.42
C LEU A 163 -12.57 -3.50 -2.51
N VAL A 164 -11.54 -2.76 -2.09
CA VAL A 164 -10.62 -2.04 -2.97
C VAL A 164 -9.27 -2.73 -2.92
N ALA A 165 -8.71 -3.07 -4.07
CA ALA A 165 -7.37 -3.60 -4.20
C ALA A 165 -6.52 -2.71 -5.12
N VAL A 166 -5.40 -2.20 -4.63
CA VAL A 166 -4.46 -1.35 -5.37
C VAL A 166 -3.09 -2.01 -5.40
N GLY A 167 -2.78 -2.72 -6.50
CA GLY A 167 -1.45 -3.29 -6.73
C GLY A 167 -0.90 -4.14 -5.59
N GLY A 168 -1.72 -5.00 -4.98
CA GLY A 168 -1.33 -5.80 -3.83
C GLY A 168 -2.13 -5.49 -2.57
N ASP A 169 -2.32 -4.20 -2.33
CA ASP A 169 -2.84 -3.66 -1.08
C ASP A 169 -4.37 -3.76 -1.11
N VAL A 170 -4.97 -4.42 -0.12
CA VAL A 170 -6.42 -4.64 -0.04
C VAL A 170 -6.99 -3.89 1.15
N VAL A 171 -8.03 -3.10 0.91
CA VAL A 171 -8.82 -2.42 1.93
C VAL A 171 -10.27 -2.87 1.80
N ALA A 172 -10.85 -3.38 2.89
CA ALA A 172 -12.19 -3.92 2.96
C ALA A 172 -13.11 -3.03 3.81
N GLY A 173 -14.31 -2.76 3.29
CA GLY A 173 -15.43 -2.13 3.99
C GLY A 173 -16.24 -3.13 4.81
N GLU A 174 -17.56 -2.91 4.88
CA GLU A 174 -18.48 -3.89 5.45
C GLU A 174 -18.42 -5.21 4.69
N ALA A 175 -18.82 -6.30 5.37
CA ALA A 175 -18.89 -7.61 4.76
C ALA A 175 -19.93 -7.66 3.64
N PRO A 176 -19.73 -8.51 2.60
CA PRO A 176 -20.76 -8.82 1.63
C PRO A 176 -22.06 -9.29 2.30
N PRO A 177 -23.24 -9.03 1.71
CA PRO A 177 -24.52 -9.48 2.26
C PRO A 177 -24.53 -10.99 2.52
N GLY A 178 -24.86 -11.38 3.76
CA GLY A 178 -24.91 -12.78 4.19
C GLY A 178 -23.56 -13.40 4.56
N GLU A 179 -22.46 -12.66 4.44
CA GLU A 179 -21.11 -13.13 4.74
C GLU A 179 -20.55 -12.50 6.02
N ALA A 180 -19.63 -13.20 6.69
CA ALA A 180 -18.96 -12.68 7.89
C ALA A 180 -17.85 -11.64 7.57
N GLY A 181 -17.36 -11.63 6.34
CA GLY A 181 -16.29 -10.75 5.87
C GLY A 181 -15.77 -11.14 4.49
N TRP A 182 -14.81 -10.39 3.99
CA TRP A 182 -14.12 -10.64 2.74
C TRP A 182 -13.02 -11.68 2.95
N VAL A 183 -13.08 -12.80 2.24
CA VAL A 183 -12.01 -13.79 2.26
C VAL A 183 -10.90 -13.34 1.32
N VAL A 184 -9.72 -13.04 1.87
CA VAL A 184 -8.53 -12.63 1.13
C VAL A 184 -7.43 -13.68 1.33
N GLU A 185 -6.86 -14.17 0.23
CA GLU A 185 -5.75 -15.13 0.27
C GLU A 185 -4.41 -14.41 0.13
N ILE A 186 -3.50 -14.66 1.06
CA ILE A 186 -2.10 -14.26 1.00
C ILE A 186 -1.34 -15.31 0.21
N GLN A 187 -0.78 -14.90 -0.92
CA GLN A 187 0.07 -15.78 -1.72
C GLN A 187 1.43 -15.98 -1.04
N PRO A 188 1.88 -17.24 -0.86
CA PRO A 188 3.20 -17.51 -0.32
C PRO A 188 4.30 -17.21 -1.35
N GLU A 189 5.52 -16.93 -0.89
CA GLU A 189 6.67 -16.73 -1.77
C GLU A 189 7.02 -18.00 -2.57
N GLU A 190 6.85 -19.18 -1.95
CA GLU A 190 6.97 -20.48 -2.59
C GLU A 190 5.64 -20.87 -3.25
N PRO A 191 5.55 -20.96 -4.60
CA PRO A 191 4.28 -21.23 -5.29
C PRO A 191 3.68 -22.61 -4.98
N THR A 192 4.45 -23.50 -4.37
CA THR A 192 4.06 -24.85 -3.98
C THR A 192 3.36 -24.91 -2.63
N ARG A 193 3.41 -23.84 -1.83
CA ARG A 193 2.67 -23.75 -0.56
C ARG A 193 1.26 -23.24 -0.80
N ALA A 194 0.32 -23.74 0.00
CA ALA A 194 -1.02 -23.17 0.06
C ALA A 194 -0.96 -21.78 0.71
N GLY A 195 -1.73 -20.83 0.18
CA GLY A 195 -1.85 -19.49 0.75
C GLY A 195 -2.64 -19.49 2.06
N GLU A 196 -2.29 -18.56 2.94
CA GLU A 196 -3.07 -18.30 4.14
C GLU A 196 -4.30 -17.46 3.78
N ARG A 197 -5.46 -17.78 4.35
CA ARG A 197 -6.69 -17.03 4.12
C ARG A 197 -7.05 -16.20 5.33
N LEU A 198 -7.25 -14.91 5.11
CA LEU A 198 -7.72 -13.96 6.09
C LEU A 198 -9.18 -13.60 5.82
N LEU A 199 -9.93 -13.37 6.89
CA LEU A 199 -11.27 -12.80 6.82
C LEU A 199 -11.19 -11.32 7.22
N LEU A 200 -11.52 -10.42 6.29
CA LEU A 200 -11.44 -8.97 6.51
C LEU A 200 -12.83 -8.35 6.59
N ARG A 201 -13.04 -7.51 7.59
CA ARG A 201 -14.20 -6.61 7.69
C ARG A 201 -13.73 -5.31 8.32
N GLN A 202 -13.97 -4.19 7.65
CA GLN A 202 -13.47 -2.87 8.04
C GLN A 202 -11.96 -2.88 8.35
N ALA A 203 -11.19 -3.61 7.53
CA ALA A 203 -9.79 -3.91 7.76
C ALA A 203 -9.02 -3.83 6.44
N ALA A 204 -7.70 -3.70 6.55
CA ALA A 204 -6.80 -3.69 5.42
C ALA A 204 -5.69 -4.73 5.61
N VAL A 205 -5.17 -5.23 4.48
CA VAL A 205 -3.97 -6.07 4.44
C VAL A 205 -3.09 -5.58 3.29
N SER A 206 -1.79 -5.49 3.55
CA SER A 206 -0.79 -5.17 2.54
C SER A 206 0.38 -6.13 2.70
N THR A 207 0.99 -6.53 1.59
CA THR A 207 2.12 -7.45 1.56
C THR A 207 3.29 -6.82 0.84
N SER A 208 4.49 -7.02 1.39
CA SER A 208 5.76 -6.66 0.78
C SER A 208 6.63 -7.89 0.73
N GLY A 209 7.22 -8.20 -0.41
CA GLY A 209 8.06 -9.39 -0.59
C GLY A 209 9.18 -9.14 -1.58
N ALA A 210 10.22 -9.97 -1.51
CA ALA A 210 11.38 -9.90 -2.41
C ALA A 210 11.16 -10.68 -3.72
N ALA A 211 9.90 -11.06 -4.01
CA ALA A 211 9.49 -11.98 -5.08
C ALA A 211 9.70 -11.40 -6.49
N ASP A 212 10.95 -11.19 -6.84
CA ASP A 212 11.54 -11.17 -8.18
C ASP A 212 12.95 -11.73 -8.00
N GLY A 213 13.04 -13.07 -8.02
CA GLY A 213 14.33 -13.76 -8.11
C GLY A 213 15.09 -13.25 -9.34
N ASP A 214 16.39 -12.99 -9.18
CA ASP A 214 17.30 -12.36 -10.16
C ASP A 214 17.33 -10.82 -10.18
N ARG A 215 17.08 -10.15 -9.04
CA ARG A 215 17.47 -8.75 -8.93
C ARG A 215 18.96 -8.64 -8.57
N PRO A 216 19.75 -7.81 -9.29
CA PRO A 216 21.14 -7.54 -8.95
C PRO A 216 21.22 -7.03 -7.50
N HIS A 217 22.28 -7.32 -6.76
CA HIS A 217 22.53 -6.74 -5.42
C HIS A 217 23.57 -5.64 -5.55
N TRP A 218 23.44 -4.57 -4.76
CA TRP A 218 24.47 -3.53 -4.76
C TRP A 218 25.82 -4.17 -4.36
N PRO A 219 26.88 -4.07 -5.18
CA PRO A 219 28.17 -4.64 -4.82
C PRO A 219 28.70 -3.97 -3.55
N ALA A 220 29.01 -4.77 -2.54
CA ALA A 220 29.66 -4.27 -1.33
C ALA A 220 30.90 -3.44 -1.71
N PRO A 221 31.18 -2.31 -1.03
CA PRO A 221 32.40 -1.55 -1.32
C PRO A 221 33.61 -2.48 -1.19
N GLY A 222 34.31 -2.75 -2.31
CA GLY A 222 35.52 -3.57 -2.32
C GLY A 222 35.64 -4.66 -3.39
N HIS A 223 34.59 -4.98 -4.15
CA HIS A 223 34.67 -6.04 -5.17
C HIS A 223 34.44 -5.53 -6.59
N GLY A 224 35.52 -5.13 -7.24
CA GLY A 224 35.55 -4.92 -8.69
C GLY A 224 35.52 -6.25 -9.42
N GLY A 225 34.34 -6.64 -9.93
CA GLY A 225 34.17 -7.83 -10.76
C GLY A 225 33.14 -7.58 -11.84
N ARG A 226 33.56 -7.64 -13.11
CA ARG A 226 32.70 -7.50 -14.29
C ARG A 226 31.63 -8.61 -14.30
N ALA A 227 30.35 -8.25 -14.28
CA ALA A 227 29.26 -9.22 -14.44
C ALA A 227 28.91 -9.39 -15.93
N GLY A 228 29.15 -10.59 -16.45
CA GLY A 228 28.77 -11.02 -17.80
C GLY A 228 27.25 -11.17 -17.95
N GLY A 229 26.76 -10.83 -19.15
CA GLY A 229 25.34 -10.81 -19.49
C GLY A 229 24.69 -12.21 -19.46
N ARG A 230 23.45 -12.25 -18.97
CA ARG A 230 22.52 -13.37 -19.19
C ARG A 230 21.18 -12.85 -19.71
N HIS A 231 20.62 -13.60 -20.64
CA HIS A 231 19.42 -13.29 -21.42
C HIS A 231 18.16 -13.17 -20.54
N ARG A 232 17.39 -12.10 -20.78
CA ARG A 232 16.09 -11.82 -20.16
C ARG A 232 15.01 -12.77 -20.66
N ARG A 233 14.25 -13.38 -19.76
CA ARG A 233 12.88 -13.83 -20.05
C ARG A 233 11.91 -12.84 -19.43
N GLN A 234 10.89 -12.42 -20.18
CA GLN A 234 9.84 -11.52 -19.69
C GLN A 234 8.99 -12.23 -18.61
N PRO A 235 8.72 -11.59 -17.46
CA PRO A 235 7.73 -12.10 -16.52
C PRO A 235 6.31 -11.78 -17.01
N ARG A 236 5.41 -12.76 -16.89
CA ARG A 236 3.97 -12.58 -17.08
C ARG A 236 3.36 -12.03 -15.79
N ASP A 237 2.52 -11.00 -15.91
CA ASP A 237 1.77 -10.36 -14.83
C ASP A 237 1.01 -11.38 -13.95
N ARG A 238 1.13 -11.25 -12.63
CA ARG A 238 0.42 -12.05 -11.62
C ARG A 238 -0.24 -11.15 -10.58
N GLY A 239 -1.51 -10.81 -10.81
CA GLY A 239 -2.35 -10.07 -9.86
C GLY A 239 -3.08 -10.98 -8.87
N LEU A 240 -3.38 -10.44 -7.67
CA LEU A 240 -4.25 -11.08 -6.67
C LEU A 240 -5.64 -11.38 -7.24
N ARG A 241 -6.10 -12.62 -7.07
CA ARG A 241 -7.45 -13.04 -7.44
C ARG A 241 -8.34 -13.10 -6.20
N ALA A 242 -9.05 -12.01 -5.91
CA ALA A 242 -10.23 -12.10 -5.05
C ALA A 242 -11.35 -12.84 -5.81
N ARG A 243 -11.85 -13.96 -5.28
CA ARG A 243 -13.10 -14.58 -5.76
C ARG A 243 -14.20 -14.23 -4.78
N ALA A 244 -15.27 -13.61 -5.27
CA ALA A 244 -16.55 -13.59 -4.58
C ALA A 244 -17.24 -14.93 -4.89
N GLY A 245 -17.56 -15.70 -3.85
CA GLY A 245 -18.33 -16.93 -3.99
C GLY A 245 -19.79 -16.59 -4.31
N GLY A 246 -20.17 -16.66 -5.59
CA GLY A 246 -21.58 -16.63 -5.99
C GLY A 246 -22.15 -18.06 -6.00
N GLY A 247 -22.99 -18.38 -5.03
CA GLY A 247 -23.78 -19.60 -5.03
C GLY A 247 -25.03 -19.46 -5.90
N GLY A 248 -25.34 -20.47 -6.71
CA GLY A 248 -26.60 -20.56 -7.45
C GLY A 248 -26.60 -21.67 -8.50
N GLY A 249 -27.20 -22.82 -8.17
CA GLY A 249 -27.38 -23.92 -9.11
C GLY A 249 -28.07 -25.13 -8.48
N ALA A 250 -29.37 -25.00 -8.21
CA ALA A 250 -30.22 -26.10 -7.74
C ALA A 250 -30.26 -27.25 -8.75
N ARG A 251 -29.95 -28.49 -8.31
CA ARG A 251 -30.53 -29.72 -8.87
C ARG A 251 -30.77 -30.75 -7.77
N ARG A 252 -32.00 -31.24 -7.71
CA ARG A 252 -32.49 -32.35 -6.88
C ARG A 252 -31.94 -33.68 -7.44
N GLY A 253 -31.76 -34.67 -6.56
CA GLY A 253 -31.95 -36.09 -6.93
C GLY A 253 -30.97 -37.10 -6.34
N HIS A 254 -31.48 -37.85 -5.35
CA HIS A 254 -31.21 -39.27 -5.04
C HIS A 254 -30.00 -39.70 -4.18
N ALA A 255 -30.35 -40.01 -2.92
CA ALA A 255 -30.20 -41.28 -2.20
C ALA A 255 -28.95 -42.15 -2.40
N GLY A 256 -28.30 -42.48 -1.27
CA GLY A 256 -27.39 -43.61 -1.11
C GLY A 256 -26.68 -43.61 0.24
N SER A 257 -27.11 -44.51 1.14
CA SER A 257 -26.56 -44.77 2.48
C SER A 257 -25.04 -45.04 2.46
N SER A 258 -24.26 -44.73 3.49
CA SER A 258 -24.11 -45.50 4.74
C SER A 258 -22.76 -45.11 5.36
N GLY A 259 -22.60 -45.23 6.67
CA GLY A 259 -21.27 -45.22 7.32
C GLY A 259 -21.17 -44.31 8.54
N ASP A 260 -21.64 -44.84 9.66
CA ASP A 260 -21.56 -44.26 11.00
C ASP A 260 -20.22 -44.65 11.66
N ARG A 261 -19.41 -43.68 12.13
CA ARG A 261 -18.93 -43.59 13.54
C ARG A 261 -17.83 -42.52 13.75
N PRO A 262 -17.74 -41.97 14.98
CA PRO A 262 -17.05 -40.71 15.30
C PRO A 262 -15.68 -40.91 15.96
N LEU A 263 -14.95 -39.81 16.20
CA LEU A 263 -13.89 -39.53 17.20
C LEU A 263 -13.03 -38.37 16.65
N GLY A 264 -12.62 -37.31 17.34
CA GLY A 264 -12.82 -36.85 18.70
C GLY A 264 -12.42 -35.36 18.74
N ARG A 265 -13.15 -34.59 19.55
CA ARG A 265 -12.83 -33.19 19.85
C ARG A 265 -11.51 -33.11 20.63
N ARG A 266 -10.62 -32.21 20.22
CA ARG A 266 -9.65 -31.60 21.12
C ARG A 266 -9.78 -30.08 21.02
N ASP A 267 -10.42 -29.53 22.05
CA ASP A 267 -10.31 -28.14 22.43
C ASP A 267 -8.84 -27.82 22.76
N ALA A 268 -8.29 -26.82 22.08
CA ALA A 268 -7.10 -26.12 22.54
C ALA A 268 -7.35 -24.61 22.38
N ARG A 269 -7.85 -24.02 23.46
CA ARG A 269 -7.89 -22.57 23.65
C ARG A 269 -6.49 -22.09 24.03
N LEU A 270 -6.11 -20.91 23.55
CA LEU A 270 -5.37 -19.79 24.21
C LEU A 270 -4.49 -19.03 23.19
N PRO A 271 -4.16 -17.74 23.40
CA PRO A 271 -4.95 -16.64 23.96
C PRO A 271 -5.09 -15.46 22.97
N ARG A 272 -6.21 -14.74 23.04
CA ARG A 272 -6.41 -13.46 22.34
C ARG A 272 -5.71 -12.33 23.10
N LEU A 273 -4.73 -11.68 22.49
CA LEU A 273 -4.21 -10.39 22.96
C LEU A 273 -5.13 -9.28 22.46
N VAL A 274 -6.10 -8.91 23.30
CA VAL A 274 -6.91 -7.70 23.13
C VAL A 274 -6.21 -6.59 23.90
N GLY A 275 -5.62 -5.63 23.18
CA GLY A 275 -5.14 -4.38 23.79
C GLY A 275 -6.32 -3.49 24.20
N PRO A 276 -6.24 -2.78 25.33
CA PRO A 276 -7.36 -1.95 25.83
C PRO A 276 -7.60 -0.71 24.97
N SER A 277 -8.88 -0.43 24.69
CA SER A 277 -9.36 0.85 24.15
C SER A 277 -9.09 2.00 25.13
N PRO A 278 -8.53 3.13 24.71
CA PRO A 278 -8.52 4.35 25.51
C PRO A 278 -9.91 4.99 25.51
N GLY A 279 -10.51 5.12 26.70
CA GLY A 279 -11.73 5.88 26.96
C GLY A 279 -11.52 7.40 26.93
N PRO A 280 -12.60 8.18 27.13
CA PRO A 280 -12.66 9.59 26.74
C PRO A 280 -11.78 10.52 27.60
N LEU A 281 -11.18 11.50 26.92
CA LEU A 281 -10.39 12.59 27.47
C LEU A 281 -11.22 13.45 28.45
N ARG A 282 -10.76 13.59 29.69
CA ARG A 282 -11.24 14.60 30.64
C ARG A 282 -10.55 15.94 30.34
N ALA A 283 -11.34 16.99 30.21
CA ALA A 283 -10.86 18.37 30.11
C ALA A 283 -10.26 18.84 31.44
N PRO A 284 -9.15 19.61 31.44
CA PRO A 284 -8.70 20.32 32.63
C PRO A 284 -9.52 21.60 32.83
N THR A 285 -10.07 21.68 34.03
CA THR A 285 -10.70 22.85 34.66
C THR A 285 -9.79 24.07 34.70
N THR A 286 -10.41 25.22 34.46
CA THR A 286 -9.93 26.56 34.77
C THR A 286 -9.44 26.67 36.21
N CYS A 287 -8.29 27.32 36.41
CA CYS A 287 -7.94 27.95 37.68
C CYS A 287 -7.30 29.30 37.36
N GLY A 288 -8.02 30.37 37.69
CA GLY A 288 -7.51 31.73 37.69
C GLY A 288 -7.32 32.19 39.13
N ARG A 289 -6.12 32.70 39.41
CA ARG A 289 -5.83 33.98 40.09
C ARG A 289 -4.32 34.21 40.04
#